data_AF-A0A2D7A4T7-F1
#
_entry.id   AF-A0A2D7A4T7-F1
#
_cell.length_a   1.000
_cell.length_b   1.000
_cell.length_c   1.000
_cell.angle_alpha   90.00
_cell.angle_beta   90.00
_cell.angle_gamma   90.00
#
_symmetry.space_group_name_H-M   'P 1'
#
loop_
_entity.id
_entity.type
_entity.pdbx_description
1 polymer ?
#
loop_
_entity_poly.entity_id
_entity_poly.type
_entity_poly.pdbx_seq_one_letter_code
_entity_poly.pdbx_strand_id
1 'polypeptide(L)'
;MPIEIERKFLVKNLDFIKESSSKKLIEQGYLSKDPNRIVRVRIIDNKGVLTFKGKSFDGGTSRVEIEKEISIKDANELMKLCIPSIIRKVRYIINKNNLIFEVDVFQEHNKGLIVAEVELYSKKEKIIKPNWLGKEVTGNKKYYNSQL
;
A
#
# COMPACT_ATOMS: atom_id res chain seq x y z
N MET A 1 -14.60 0.15 15.20
CA MET A 1 -13.32 0.50 14.53
C MET A 1 -13.65 1.37 13.32
N PRO A 2 -12.95 2.48 13.09
CA PRO A 2 -13.18 3.28 11.89
C PRO A 2 -12.89 2.41 10.67
N ILE A 3 -13.84 2.37 9.73
CA ILE A 3 -13.62 1.74 8.42
C ILE A 3 -12.67 2.68 7.67
N GLU A 4 -11.44 2.25 7.41
CA GLU A 4 -10.55 2.98 6.49
C GLU A 4 -11.18 2.99 5.09
N ILE A 5 -11.46 4.17 4.56
CA ILE A 5 -12.02 4.35 3.23
C ILE A 5 -10.90 4.82 2.32
N GLU A 6 -10.35 3.90 1.53
CA GLU A 6 -9.32 4.20 0.55
C GLU A 6 -9.90 4.24 -0.87
N ARG A 7 -9.36 5.14 -1.71
CA ARG A 7 -9.58 5.13 -3.17
C ARG A 7 -8.25 4.99 -3.88
N LYS A 8 -8.25 4.30 -5.01
CA LYS A 8 -7.04 3.95 -5.75
C LYS A 8 -7.09 4.46 -7.18
N PHE A 9 -5.99 5.00 -7.67
CA PHE A 9 -5.88 5.61 -8.99
C PHE A 9 -4.59 5.20 -9.68
N LEU A 10 -4.64 5.11 -11.02
CA LEU A 10 -3.43 5.12 -11.83
C LEU A 10 -2.84 6.53 -11.87
N VAL A 11 -1.53 6.63 -12.09
CA VAL A 11 -0.83 7.91 -12.22
C VAL A 11 -0.43 8.15 -13.67
N LYS A 12 -0.67 9.36 -14.19
CA LYS A 12 -0.47 9.69 -15.62
C LYS A 12 0.89 10.30 -15.94
N ASN A 13 1.55 10.92 -14.97
CA ASN A 13 2.86 11.56 -15.14
C ASN A 13 3.60 11.67 -13.79
N LEU A 14 4.83 12.18 -13.80
CA LEU A 14 5.71 12.24 -12.63
C LEU A 14 5.67 13.58 -11.86
N ASP A 15 4.69 14.45 -12.12
CA ASP A 15 4.63 15.78 -11.48
C ASP A 15 4.48 15.67 -9.95
N PHE A 16 3.89 14.57 -9.46
CA PHE A 16 3.77 14.27 -8.03
C PHE A 16 5.11 14.25 -7.29
N ILE A 17 6.23 13.97 -7.97
CA ILE A 17 7.56 13.97 -7.35
C ILE A 17 7.89 15.36 -6.81
N LYS A 18 7.58 16.41 -7.58
CA LYS A 18 7.82 17.81 -7.17
C LYS A 18 6.88 18.24 -6.05
N GLU A 19 5.68 17.65 -5.98
CA GLU A 19 4.68 17.93 -4.94
C GLU A 19 4.89 17.08 -3.67
N SER A 20 5.79 16.10 -3.70
CA SER A 20 5.98 15.17 -2.58
C SER A 20 6.66 15.84 -1.38
N SER A 21 6.08 15.61 -0.20
CA SER A 21 6.65 16.06 1.08
C SER A 21 7.69 15.09 1.61
N SER A 22 7.60 13.82 1.24
CA SER A 22 8.55 12.78 1.63
C SER A 22 8.46 11.57 0.71
N LYS A 23 9.44 10.67 0.83
CA LYS A 23 9.43 9.35 0.21
C LYS A 23 9.91 8.28 1.18
N LYS A 24 9.46 7.05 0.98
CA LYS A 24 9.85 5.86 1.73
C LYS A 24 10.22 4.74 0.77
N LEU A 25 11.30 4.03 1.06
CA LEU A 25 11.62 2.76 0.38
C LEU A 25 10.85 1.65 1.07
N ILE A 26 10.11 0.85 0.30
CA ILE A 26 9.29 -0.23 0.86
C ILE A 26 9.62 -1.52 0.14
N GLU A 27 9.98 -2.53 0.91
CA GLU A 27 10.03 -3.92 0.51
C GLU A 27 9.01 -4.71 1.31
N GLN A 28 8.23 -5.57 0.67
CA GLN A 28 7.26 -6.38 1.38
C GLN A 28 7.09 -7.74 0.71
N GLY A 29 6.84 -8.75 1.55
CA GLY A 29 6.57 -10.11 1.16
C GLY A 29 5.50 -10.72 2.04
N TYR A 30 5.05 -11.92 1.66
CA TYR A 30 4.00 -12.62 2.38
C TYR A 30 4.51 -13.99 2.84
N LEU A 31 4.48 -14.24 4.15
CA LEU A 31 4.65 -15.59 4.70
C LEU A 31 3.38 -16.43 4.49
N SER A 32 2.22 -15.77 4.43
CA SER A 32 0.94 -16.38 4.08
C SER A 32 0.09 -15.39 3.27
N LYS A 33 -0.53 -15.88 2.19
CA LYS A 33 -1.54 -15.18 1.39
C LYS A 33 -2.95 -15.78 1.54
N ASP A 34 -3.16 -16.70 2.49
CA ASP A 34 -4.48 -17.28 2.77
C ASP A 34 -5.47 -16.16 3.17
N PRO A 35 -6.60 -16.00 2.47
CA PRO A 35 -7.58 -14.93 2.75
C PRO A 35 -8.11 -14.90 4.18
N ASN A 36 -8.00 -16.00 4.92
CA ASN A 36 -8.44 -16.08 6.32
C ASN A 36 -7.32 -15.71 7.32
N ARG A 37 -6.06 -15.72 6.89
CA ARG A 37 -4.85 -15.56 7.74
C ARG A 37 -3.65 -15.09 6.93
N ILE A 38 -3.68 -13.83 6.52
CA ILE A 38 -2.58 -13.21 5.80
C ILE A 38 -1.49 -12.84 6.79
N VAL A 39 -0.23 -13.17 6.46
CA VAL A 39 0.94 -12.74 7.23
C VAL A 39 1.89 -12.04 6.27
N ARG A 40 2.11 -10.75 6.50
CA ARG A 40 2.93 -9.89 5.64
C ARG A 40 4.12 -9.36 6.43
N VAL A 41 5.31 -9.54 5.87
CA VAL A 41 6.53 -8.90 6.32
C VAL A 41 6.73 -7.65 5.48
N ARG A 42 6.98 -6.51 6.11
CA ARG A 42 7.26 -5.25 5.43
C ARG A 42 8.48 -4.59 6.06
N ILE A 43 9.38 -4.11 5.21
CA ILE A 43 10.50 -3.24 5.57
C ILE A 43 10.18 -1.86 4.99
N ILE A 44 10.17 -0.85 5.85
CA ILE A 44 9.99 0.56 5.48
C ILE A 44 11.27 1.29 5.86
N ASP A 45 12.03 1.71 4.86
CA ASP A 45 13.40 2.18 4.99
C ASP A 45 14.24 1.16 5.80
N ASN A 46 14.50 1.43 7.09
CA ASN A 46 15.26 0.53 7.99
C ASN A 46 14.42 -0.03 9.14
N LYS A 47 13.08 -0.02 9.04
CA LYS A 47 12.16 -0.52 10.07
C LYS A 47 11.38 -1.72 9.58
N GLY A 48 11.37 -2.79 10.38
CA GLY A 48 10.60 -4.00 10.10
C GLY A 48 9.22 -3.97 10.76
N VAL A 49 8.21 -4.42 10.03
CA VAL A 49 6.83 -4.58 10.51
C VAL A 49 6.29 -5.93 10.06
N LEU A 50 5.67 -6.65 10.99
CA LEU A 50 4.91 -7.87 10.73
C LEU A 50 3.42 -7.56 10.89
N THR A 51 2.66 -7.77 9.83
CA THR A 51 1.21 -7.57 9.82
C THR A 51 0.49 -8.91 9.73
N PHE A 52 -0.46 -9.15 10.62
CA PHE A 52 -1.38 -10.28 10.59
C PHE A 52 -2.78 -9.78 10.23
N LYS A 53 -3.40 -10.34 9.19
CA LYS A 53 -4.77 -10.00 8.80
C LYS A 53 -5.66 -11.23 8.82
N GLY A 54 -6.76 -11.14 9.54
CA GLY A 54 -7.79 -12.18 9.58
C GLY A 54 -8.73 -12.11 8.37
N LYS A 55 -9.69 -13.05 8.33
CA LYS A 55 -10.77 -13.08 7.35
C LYS A 55 -11.56 -11.76 7.35
N SER A 56 -11.88 -11.26 6.16
CA SER A 56 -12.78 -10.12 6.03
C SER A 56 -14.23 -10.48 6.37
N PHE A 57 -14.94 -9.53 6.97
CA PHE A 57 -16.37 -9.59 7.28
C PHE A 57 -17.06 -8.27 6.86
N ASP A 58 -18.36 -8.11 7.15
CA ASP A 58 -19.18 -6.95 6.73
C ASP A 58 -19.15 -6.66 5.22
N GLY A 59 -19.31 -7.71 4.40
CA GLY A 59 -19.25 -7.54 2.94
C GLY A 59 -17.85 -7.20 2.40
N GLY A 60 -16.80 -7.47 3.19
CA GLY A 60 -15.40 -7.30 2.78
C GLY A 60 -14.75 -5.99 3.24
N THR A 61 -15.47 -5.15 4.01
CA THR A 61 -14.98 -3.84 4.45
C THR A 61 -14.25 -3.86 5.78
N SER A 62 -14.41 -4.93 6.57
CA SER A 62 -13.86 -5.04 7.92
C SER A 62 -12.97 -6.29 8.04
N ARG A 63 -11.93 -6.24 8.87
CA ARG A 63 -11.11 -7.40 9.27
C ARG A 63 -10.37 -7.12 10.57
N VAL A 64 -9.96 -8.18 11.27
CA VAL A 64 -8.96 -8.08 12.34
C VAL A 64 -7.59 -7.87 11.68
N GLU A 65 -6.87 -6.85 12.13
CA GLU A 65 -5.52 -6.54 11.69
C GLU A 65 -4.65 -6.22 12.92
N ILE A 66 -3.48 -6.87 13.00
CA ILE A 66 -2.51 -6.67 14.08
C ILE A 66 -1.16 -6.37 13.43
N GLU A 67 -0.55 -5.25 13.81
CA GLU A 67 0.80 -4.89 13.39
C GLU A 67 1.76 -4.94 14.58
N LYS A 68 2.95 -5.48 14.33
CA LYS A 68 4.04 -5.51 15.30
C LYS A 68 5.32 -5.02 14.64
N GLU A 69 5.96 -4.04 15.27
CA GLU A 69 7.33 -3.70 14.92
C GLU A 69 8.26 -4.86 15.27
N ILE A 70 9.21 -5.13 14.39
CA ILE A 70 10.24 -6.16 14.57
C ILE A 70 11.60 -5.55 14.20
N SER A 71 12.67 -6.17 14.68
CA SER A 71 14.01 -5.71 14.32
C SER A 71 14.22 -5.81 12.81
N ILE A 72 15.03 -4.91 12.24
CA ILE A 72 15.38 -4.96 10.81
C ILE A 72 16.10 -6.28 10.47
N LYS A 73 16.85 -6.85 11.40
CA LYS A 73 17.51 -8.16 11.25
C LYS A 73 16.46 -9.26 11.07
N ASP A 74 15.47 -9.32 11.95
CA ASP A 74 14.42 -10.35 11.86
C ASP A 74 13.57 -10.16 10.61
N ALA A 75 13.25 -8.92 10.23
CA ALA A 75 12.50 -8.64 9.02
C ALA A 75 13.23 -9.13 7.76
N ASN A 76 14.55 -8.91 7.68
CA ASN A 76 15.37 -9.40 6.57
C ASN A 76 15.42 -10.93 6.52
N GLU A 77 15.55 -11.62 7.66
CA GLU A 77 15.51 -13.09 7.69
C GLU A 77 14.14 -13.63 7.30
N LEU A 78 13.05 -13.04 7.81
CA LEU A 78 11.70 -13.43 7.45
C LEU A 78 11.38 -13.16 5.97
N MET A 79 11.96 -12.10 5.37
CA MET A 79 11.76 -11.80 3.95
C MET A 79 12.23 -12.94 3.05
N LYS A 80 13.31 -13.64 3.43
CA LYS A 80 13.84 -14.80 2.70
C LYS A 80 12.90 -16.01 2.74
N LEU A 81 12.00 -16.07 3.73
CA LEU A 81 11.01 -17.15 3.90
C LEU A 81 9.66 -16.82 3.23
N CYS A 82 9.49 -15.62 2.71
CA CYS A 82 8.26 -15.22 2.04
C CYS A 82 8.01 -16.07 0.78
N ILE A 83 6.73 -16.29 0.50
CA ILE A 83 6.26 -16.85 -0.77
C ILE A 83 6.82 -15.99 -1.92
N PRO A 84 7.21 -16.60 -3.06
CA PRO A 84 7.65 -15.84 -4.23
C PRO A 84 6.69 -14.71 -4.62
N SER A 85 7.24 -13.61 -5.13
CA SER A 85 6.62 -12.29 -5.32
C SER A 85 6.86 -11.31 -4.17
N ILE A 86 8.12 -10.89 -4.04
CA ILE A 86 8.50 -9.73 -3.21
C ILE A 86 8.19 -8.46 -3.99
N ILE A 87 7.54 -7.51 -3.31
CA ILE A 87 7.17 -6.23 -3.88
C ILE A 87 8.14 -5.18 -3.36
N ARG A 88 8.81 -4.50 -4.29
CA ARG A 88 9.66 -3.34 -4.02
C ARG A 88 9.08 -2.10 -4.66
N LYS A 89 9.03 -1.00 -3.90
CA LYS A 89 8.47 0.28 -4.36
C LYS A 89 9.06 1.47 -3.63
N VAL A 90 9.02 2.62 -4.28
CA VAL A 90 9.21 3.92 -3.63
C VAL A 90 7.84 4.54 -3.44
N ARG A 91 7.46 4.79 -2.18
CA ARG A 91 6.22 5.48 -1.84
C ARG A 91 6.48 6.95 -1.63
N TYR A 92 5.89 7.82 -2.43
CA TYR A 92 5.89 9.26 -2.27
C TYR A 92 4.64 9.69 -1.51
N ILE A 93 4.81 10.59 -0.54
CA ILE A 93 3.70 11.16 0.24
C ILE A 93 3.45 12.57 -0.25
N ILE A 94 2.21 12.87 -0.63
CA ILE A 94 1.78 14.20 -1.08
C ILE A 94 0.64 14.67 -0.17
N ASN A 95 0.84 15.79 0.51
CA ASN A 95 -0.19 16.43 1.31
C ASN A 95 -0.86 17.52 0.47
N LYS A 96 -2.13 17.34 0.11
CA LYS A 96 -2.83 18.28 -0.77
C LYS A 96 -4.32 18.36 -0.41
N ASN A 97 -4.80 19.57 -0.15
CA ASN A 97 -6.21 19.84 0.17
C ASN A 97 -6.74 19.00 1.35
N ASN A 98 -5.96 18.91 2.44
CA ASN A 98 -6.26 18.10 3.64
C ASN A 98 -6.35 16.58 3.39
N LEU A 99 -5.96 16.12 2.20
CA LEU A 99 -5.84 14.70 1.87
C LEU A 99 -4.38 14.30 1.80
N ILE A 100 -4.11 13.07 2.19
CA ILE A 100 -2.80 12.43 2.05
C ILE A 100 -2.90 11.46 0.87
N PHE A 101 -2.05 11.68 -0.13
CA PHE A 101 -1.87 10.75 -1.23
C PHE A 101 -0.59 9.96 -1.02
N GLU A 102 -0.70 8.64 -1.11
CA GLU A 102 0.42 7.72 -1.15
C GLU A 102 0.62 7.26 -2.60
N VAL A 103 1.65 7.76 -3.27
CA VAL A 103 1.97 7.38 -4.65
C VAL A 103 3.09 6.36 -4.67
N ASP A 104 2.75 5.14 -5.04
CA ASP A 104 3.66 4.01 -5.15
C ASP A 104 4.23 3.87 -6.55
N VAL A 105 5.56 4.00 -6.67
CA VAL A 105 6.31 3.68 -7.87
C VAL A 105 6.94 2.30 -7.71
N PHE A 106 6.39 1.31 -8.40
CA PHE A 106 6.81 -0.08 -8.28
C PHE A 106 8.11 -0.35 -9.05
N GLN A 107 8.90 -1.27 -8.53
CA GLN A 107 10.20 -1.68 -9.06
C GLN A 107 10.17 -3.16 -9.51
N GLU A 108 11.28 -3.58 -10.14
CA GLU A 108 11.51 -4.98 -10.55
C GLU A 108 10.40 -5.56 -11.43
N HIS A 109 9.80 -6.68 -11.04
CA HIS A 109 8.73 -7.38 -11.76
C HIS A 109 7.51 -6.47 -12.04
N ASN A 110 7.33 -5.44 -11.21
CA ASN A 110 6.23 -4.47 -11.32
C ASN A 110 6.71 -3.10 -11.86
N LYS A 111 7.92 -3.01 -12.42
CA LYS A 111 8.48 -1.76 -12.96
C LYS A 111 7.55 -1.16 -14.02
N GLY A 112 7.30 0.14 -13.88
CA GLY A 112 6.42 0.91 -14.77
C GLY A 112 4.98 1.03 -14.26
N LEU A 113 4.59 0.25 -13.25
CA LEU A 113 3.33 0.46 -12.53
C LEU A 113 3.49 1.62 -11.53
N ILE A 114 2.59 2.60 -11.61
CA ILE A 114 2.48 3.68 -10.63
C ILE A 114 1.02 3.81 -10.20
N VAL A 115 0.80 3.71 -8.89
CA VAL A 115 -0.54 3.72 -8.28
C VAL A 115 -0.56 4.75 -7.15
N ALA A 116 -1.64 5.53 -7.08
CA ALA A 116 -1.91 6.42 -5.97
C ALA A 116 -3.04 5.86 -5.12
N GLU A 117 -2.85 5.80 -3.81
CA GLU A 117 -3.88 5.56 -2.80
C GLU A 117 -4.17 6.89 -2.09
N VAL A 118 -5.42 7.14 -1.76
CA VAL A 118 -5.84 8.29 -0.95
C VAL A 118 -6.79 7.82 0.13
N GLU A 119 -6.46 8.17 1.36
CA GLU A 119 -7.28 7.91 2.54
C GLU A 119 -8.36 8.98 2.67
N LEU A 120 -9.58 8.57 2.97
CA LEU A 120 -10.75 9.43 3.13
C LEU A 120 -11.42 9.16 4.47
N TYR A 121 -12.01 10.20 5.03
CA TYR A 121 -12.87 10.11 6.21
C TYR A 121 -14.25 9.56 5.87
N SER A 122 -14.71 9.77 4.62
CA SER A 122 -16.00 9.24 4.17
C SER A 122 -16.03 8.93 2.67
N LYS A 123 -16.92 8.01 2.26
CA LYS A 123 -17.12 7.65 0.85
C LYS A 123 -17.61 8.82 -0.02
N LYS A 124 -18.18 9.86 0.59
CA LYS A 124 -18.72 11.04 -0.10
C LYS A 124 -17.70 12.17 -0.23
N GLU A 125 -16.52 12.01 0.36
CA GLU A 125 -15.49 13.02 0.34
C GLU A 125 -14.99 13.26 -1.09
N LYS A 126 -14.96 14.54 -1.48
CA LYS A 126 -14.60 14.96 -2.83
C LYS A 126 -13.08 15.05 -2.93
N ILE A 127 -12.52 14.35 -3.91
CA ILE A 127 -11.10 14.46 -4.25
C ILE A 127 -10.97 15.51 -5.36
N ILE A 128 -10.30 16.61 -5.05
CA ILE A 128 -9.83 17.55 -6.07
C ILE A 128 -8.64 16.91 -6.77
N LYS A 129 -8.86 16.37 -7.97
CA LYS A 129 -7.86 15.55 -8.68
C LYS A 129 -6.66 16.40 -9.09
N PRO A 130 -5.44 16.09 -8.61
CA PRO A 130 -4.23 16.66 -9.15
C PRO A 130 -4.06 16.30 -10.64
N ASN A 131 -3.25 17.09 -11.35
CA ASN A 131 -3.00 16.88 -12.79
C ASN A 131 -2.40 15.48 -13.07
N TRP A 132 -1.60 14.95 -12.16
CA TRP A 132 -0.95 13.63 -12.21
C TRP A 132 -1.87 12.46 -11.83
N LEU A 133 -3.05 12.71 -11.24
CA LEU A 133 -3.96 11.65 -10.75
C LEU A 133 -4.94 11.19 -11.84
N GLY A 134 -4.80 9.93 -12.25
CA GLY A 134 -5.46 9.31 -13.41
C GLY A 134 -6.78 8.62 -13.14
N LYS A 135 -6.97 7.49 -13.84
CA LYS A 135 -8.17 6.67 -13.79
C LYS A 135 -8.30 6.02 -12.42
N GLU A 136 -9.49 6.06 -11.85
CA GLU A 136 -9.81 5.33 -10.63
C GLU A 136 -9.90 3.83 -10.91
N VAL A 137 -9.26 3.03 -10.06
CA VAL A 137 -9.20 1.57 -10.12
C VAL A 137 -9.56 0.91 -8.77
N THR A 138 -10.21 1.66 -7.88
CA THR A 138 -10.79 1.14 -6.63
C THR A 138 -11.65 -0.11 -6.90
N GLY A 139 -11.48 -1.17 -6.11
CA GLY A 139 -12.21 -2.44 -6.29
C GLY A 139 -11.63 -3.37 -7.36
N ASN A 140 -10.73 -2.90 -8.22
CA ASN A 140 -10.06 -3.77 -9.19
C ASN A 140 -8.90 -4.53 -8.54
N LYS A 141 -9.13 -5.81 -8.25
CA LYS A 141 -8.18 -6.69 -7.56
C LYS A 141 -6.79 -6.73 -8.20
N LYS A 142 -6.67 -6.53 -9.52
CA LYS A 142 -5.37 -6.52 -10.23
C LYS A 142 -4.38 -5.50 -9.65
N TYR A 143 -4.87 -4.39 -9.08
CA TYR A 143 -4.02 -3.31 -8.52
C TYR A 143 -3.84 -3.41 -7.01
N TYR A 144 -4.18 -4.55 -6.40
CA TYR A 144 -4.06 -4.76 -4.97
C TYR A 144 -2.69 -5.37 -4.67
N ASN A 145 -2.00 -4.90 -3.63
CA ASN A 145 -0.66 -5.38 -3.27
C ASN A 145 -0.58 -6.92 -3.12
N SER A 146 -1.65 -7.61 -2.71
CA SER A 146 -1.62 -9.07 -2.60
C SER A 146 -1.62 -9.80 -3.95
N GLN A 147 -2.02 -9.12 -5.03
CA GLN A 147 -2.09 -9.63 -6.40
C GLN A 147 -0.88 -9.20 -7.26
N LEU A 148 0.02 -8.40 -6.70
CA LEU A 148 1.26 -7.93 -7.34
C LEU A 148 2.46 -8.81 -6.99
#